data_AF-A0A537IDX1-F1
#
_entry.id   AF-A0A537IDX1-F1
#
_cell.length_a   1.000
_cell.length_b   1.000
_cell.length_c   1.000
_cell.angle_alpha   90.00
_cell.angle_beta   90.00
_cell.angle_gamma   90.00
#
_symmetry.space_group_name_H-M   'P 1'
#
loop_
_entity.id
_entity.type
_entity.pdbx_description
1 polymer ?
#
loop_
_entity_poly.entity_id
_entity_poly.type
_entity_poly.pdbx_seq_one_letter_code
_entity_poly.pdbx_strand_id
1 'polypeptide(L)'
;MEHQQNVLLSEMTFQHHTEDAEFKRRVRKTTILLSVITVIELGIGLTIYTIHKGAHPNAYLVLAFKGMVCILTLAKAYYIVSVFMHLGDEIRNMIMTIVVPLMLFIWFIAAFIIDGNSYKNLRNEFDPHFKESTMPKKHGEEHTPAPEPGKQ
;
A
#
# COMPACT_ATOMS: atom_id res chain seq x y z
N MET A 1 49.37 40.34 -34.94
CA MET A 1 48.68 40.59 -33.66
C MET A 1 47.29 41.10 -33.98
N GLU A 2 46.33 40.24 -34.30
CA GLU A 2 44.90 40.58 -34.31
C GLU A 2 44.10 39.32 -33.93
N HIS A 3 43.81 39.24 -32.63
CA HIS A 3 42.61 38.71 -31.97
C HIS A 3 41.85 37.58 -32.71
N GLN A 4 42.02 36.31 -32.36
CA GLN A 4 41.40 35.63 -31.20
C GLN A 4 39.99 36.13 -30.85
N GLN A 5 39.03 36.00 -31.78
CA GLN A 5 37.61 36.06 -31.43
C GLN A 5 36.80 35.17 -32.37
N ASN A 6 35.90 34.36 -31.80
CA ASN A 6 34.91 33.48 -32.46
C ASN A 6 35.28 31.99 -32.62
N VAL A 7 35.69 31.34 -31.54
CA VAL A 7 35.48 29.89 -31.38
C VAL A 7 34.62 29.68 -30.14
N LEU A 8 33.53 28.93 -30.30
CA LEU A 8 32.37 28.69 -29.42
C LEU A 8 31.22 29.68 -29.66
N LEU A 9 30.02 29.22 -30.01
CA LEU A 9 29.25 28.13 -29.37
C LEU A 9 28.24 27.47 -30.33
N SER A 10 28.58 26.29 -30.89
CA SER A 10 27.62 25.44 -31.63
C SER A 10 27.25 24.15 -30.87
N GLU A 11 27.61 24.05 -29.58
CA GLU A 11 27.33 22.90 -28.71
C GLU A 11 25.95 22.97 -28.04
N MET A 12 24.91 23.36 -28.79
CA MET A 12 23.52 23.21 -28.36
C MET A 12 22.62 22.92 -29.54
N THR A 13 23.05 21.93 -30.34
CA THR A 13 22.17 21.31 -31.34
C THR A 13 21.27 20.31 -30.63
N PHE A 14 20.08 20.79 -30.32
CA PHE A 14 18.89 20.13 -29.79
C PHE A 14 18.64 18.73 -30.39
N GLN A 15 19.22 17.68 -29.79
CA GLN A 15 18.72 16.30 -29.92
C GLN A 15 17.71 15.94 -28.82
N HIS A 16 16.91 16.91 -28.36
CA HIS A 16 15.99 16.73 -27.22
C HIS A 16 14.52 16.50 -27.63
N HIS A 17 14.16 16.60 -28.92
CA HIS A 17 12.76 16.70 -29.30
C HIS A 17 12.04 15.38 -29.64
N THR A 18 12.75 14.27 -29.85
CA THR A 18 12.12 12.98 -30.22
C THR A 18 11.84 12.08 -29.02
N GLU A 19 12.70 12.08 -28.00
CA GLU A 19 12.55 11.31 -26.75
C GLU A 19 11.32 11.76 -25.94
N ASP A 20 11.12 13.07 -25.81
CA ASP A 20 10.05 13.64 -24.97
C ASP A 20 8.64 13.26 -25.45
N ALA A 21 8.41 13.24 -26.76
CA ALA A 21 7.10 12.97 -27.34
C ALA A 21 6.73 11.48 -27.24
N GLU A 22 7.72 10.62 -27.48
CA GLU A 22 7.66 9.17 -27.31
C GLU A 22 7.39 8.79 -25.85
N PHE A 23 8.14 9.37 -24.91
CA PHE A 23 7.97 9.20 -23.47
C PHE A 23 6.59 9.66 -23.00
N LYS A 24 6.17 10.88 -23.35
CA LYS A 24 4.84 11.41 -22.99
C LYS A 24 3.71 10.53 -23.53
N ARG A 25 3.84 9.98 -24.74
CA ARG A 25 2.85 9.05 -25.30
C ARG A 25 2.78 7.73 -24.52
N ARG A 26 3.92 7.15 -24.14
CA ARG A 26 3.98 5.95 -23.29
C ARG A 26 3.32 6.21 -21.94
N VAL A 27 3.77 7.24 -21.23
CA VAL A 27 3.18 7.68 -19.96
C VAL A 27 1.67 7.85 -20.07
N ARG A 28 1.19 8.58 -21.08
CA ARG A 28 -0.25 8.82 -21.27
C ARG A 28 -1.03 7.52 -21.50
N LYS A 29 -0.52 6.58 -22.30
CA LYS A 29 -1.16 5.27 -22.52
C LYS A 29 -1.23 4.47 -21.23
N THR A 30 -0.14 4.42 -20.47
CA THR A 30 -0.04 3.71 -19.20
C THR A 30 -0.99 4.31 -18.16
N THR A 31 -1.01 5.63 -18.00
CA THR A 31 -1.94 6.33 -17.09
C THR A 31 -3.40 6.06 -17.46
N ILE A 32 -3.76 6.08 -18.74
CA ILE A 32 -5.13 5.79 -19.18
C ILE A 32 -5.49 4.33 -18.89
N LEU A 33 -4.63 3.37 -19.22
CA LEU A 33 -4.87 1.95 -18.93
C LEU A 33 -5.08 1.70 -17.42
N LEU A 34 -4.20 2.27 -16.61
CA LEU A 34 -4.24 2.18 -15.15
C LEU A 34 -5.39 2.95 -14.51
N SER A 35 -5.90 3.98 -15.19
CA SER A 35 -7.09 4.71 -14.76
C SER A 35 -8.33 3.86 -15.02
N VAL A 36 -8.46 3.28 -16.22
CA VAL A 36 -9.57 2.42 -16.60
C VAL A 36 -9.65 1.20 -15.68
N ILE A 37 -8.54 0.50 -15.44
CA ILE A 37 -8.54 -0.69 -14.57
C ILE A 37 -9.03 -0.34 -13.16
N THR A 38 -8.63 0.81 -12.62
CA THR A 38 -9.02 1.25 -11.27
C THR A 38 -10.46 1.73 -11.18
N VAL A 39 -10.99 2.37 -12.23
CA VAL A 39 -12.42 2.72 -12.27
C VAL A 39 -13.28 1.47 -12.29
N ILE A 40 -12.89 0.46 -13.07
CA ILE A 40 -13.57 -0.84 -13.12
C ILE A 40 -13.51 -1.53 -11.75
N GLU A 41 -12.33 -1.58 -11.14
CA GLU A 41 -12.07 -2.21 -9.86
C GLU A 41 -12.90 -1.56 -8.72
N LEU A 42 -12.95 -0.22 -8.67
CA LEU A 42 -13.80 0.54 -7.74
C LEU A 42 -15.29 0.33 -8.03
N GLY A 43 -15.70 0.30 -9.29
CA GLY A 43 -17.08 0.07 -9.69
C GLY A 43 -17.60 -1.30 -9.23
N ILE A 44 -16.78 -2.34 -9.38
CA ILE A 44 -17.08 -3.69 -8.87
C ILE A 44 -17.15 -3.67 -7.33
N GLY A 45 -16.19 -3.04 -6.67
CA GLY A 45 -16.18 -2.91 -5.21
C GLY A 45 -17.42 -2.20 -4.66
N LEU A 46 -17.85 -1.11 -5.31
CA LEU A 46 -19.03 -0.35 -4.93
C LEU A 46 -20.33 -1.13 -5.17
N THR A 47 -20.44 -1.81 -6.32
CA THR A 47 -21.61 -2.64 -6.64
C THR A 47 -21.80 -3.74 -5.62
N ILE A 48 -20.72 -4.43 -5.23
CA ILE A 48 -20.75 -5.46 -4.19
C ILE A 48 -21.13 -4.88 -2.83
N TYR A 49 -20.63 -3.69 -2.48
CA TYR A 49 -21.03 -3.01 -1.25
C TYR A 49 -22.53 -2.68 -1.22
N THR A 50 -23.12 -2.26 -2.34
CA THR A 50 -24.56 -1.99 -2.42
C THR A 50 -25.42 -3.26 -2.33
N ILE A 51 -24.95 -4.37 -2.91
CA ILE A 51 -25.62 -5.68 -2.84
C ILE A 51 -25.49 -6.30 -1.43
N HIS A 52 -24.45 -5.95 -0.67
CA HIS A 52 -24.23 -6.41 0.71
C HIS A 52 -25.30 -5.91 1.70
N LYS A 53 -26.04 -4.83 1.38
CA LYS A 53 -27.22 -4.39 2.15
C LYS A 53 -28.49 -5.18 1.81
N GLY A 54 -28.46 -6.02 0.76
CA GLY A 54 -29.57 -6.88 0.33
C GLY A 54 -29.55 -8.26 0.98
N ALA A 55 -30.72 -8.88 1.07
CA ALA A 55 -31.11 -9.96 2.00
C ALA A 55 -30.30 -11.28 2.02
N HIS A 56 -29.29 -11.48 1.16
CA HIS A 56 -28.46 -12.71 1.14
C HIS A 56 -26.98 -12.42 0.82
N PRO A 57 -26.17 -11.98 1.81
CA PRO A 57 -24.75 -11.74 1.60
C PRO A 57 -23.98 -13.06 1.54
N ASN A 58 -23.55 -13.45 0.34
CA ASN A 58 -22.68 -14.61 0.16
C ASN A 58 -21.24 -14.22 0.57
N ALA A 59 -20.91 -14.40 1.85
CA ALA A 59 -19.69 -13.89 2.48
C ALA A 59 -18.39 -14.30 1.76
N TYR A 60 -18.35 -15.53 1.23
CA TYR A 60 -17.21 -16.05 0.46
C TYR A 60 -16.96 -15.27 -0.83
N LEU A 61 -18.02 -14.88 -1.53
CA LEU A 61 -17.94 -14.13 -2.79
C LEU A 61 -17.39 -12.72 -2.55
N VAL A 62 -17.82 -12.09 -1.46
CA VAL A 62 -17.35 -10.76 -1.04
C VAL A 62 -15.89 -10.80 -0.64
N LEU A 63 -15.47 -11.84 0.10
CA LEU A 63 -14.08 -12.02 0.50
C LEU A 63 -13.17 -12.28 -0.72
N ALA A 64 -13.64 -13.10 -1.68
CA ALA A 64 -12.93 -13.35 -2.94
C ALA A 64 -12.76 -12.06 -3.76
N PHE A 65 -13.80 -11.25 -3.90
CA PHE A 65 -13.72 -9.97 -4.60
C PHE A 65 -12.82 -8.95 -3.89
N LYS A 66 -12.84 -8.87 -2.55
CA LYS A 66 -11.90 -8.04 -1.79
C LYS A 66 -10.45 -8.49 -2.02
N GLY A 67 -10.20 -9.80 -2.06
CA GLY A 67 -8.91 -10.36 -2.41
C GLY A 67 -8.48 -10.02 -3.84
N MET A 68 -9.39 -10.16 -4.81
CA MET A 68 -9.15 -9.83 -6.22
C MET A 68 -8.77 -8.35 -6.40
N VAL A 69 -9.53 -7.44 -5.79
CA VAL A 69 -9.23 -6.00 -5.78
C VAL A 69 -7.86 -5.74 -5.13
N CYS A 70 -7.57 -6.37 -3.98
CA CYS A 70 -6.25 -6.23 -3.36
C CYS A 70 -5.10 -6.63 -4.31
N ILE A 71 -5.24 -7.77 -5.00
CA ILE A 71 -4.25 -8.26 -5.96
C ILE A 71 -4.13 -7.34 -7.18
N LEU A 72 -5.24 -6.86 -7.74
CA LEU A 72 -5.25 -5.93 -8.87
C LEU A 72 -4.59 -4.60 -8.51
N THR A 73 -4.83 -4.09 -7.30
CA THR A 73 -4.16 -2.90 -6.77
C THR A 73 -2.65 -3.08 -6.65
N LEU A 74 -2.18 -4.24 -6.15
CA LEU A 74 -0.74 -4.56 -6.08
C LEU A 74 -0.13 -4.71 -7.47
N ALA A 75 -0.81 -5.40 -8.39
CA ALA A 75 -0.37 -5.56 -9.77
C ALA A 75 -0.27 -4.21 -10.49
N LYS A 76 -1.24 -3.31 -10.25
CA LYS A 76 -1.20 -1.93 -10.74
C LYS A 76 0.01 -1.17 -10.20
N ALA A 77 0.29 -1.26 -8.90
CA ALA A 77 1.44 -0.58 -8.32
C ALA A 77 2.76 -1.08 -8.94
N TYR A 78 2.89 -2.39 -9.14
CA TYR A 78 4.04 -2.97 -9.85
C TYR A 78 4.13 -2.50 -11.31
N TYR A 79 3.01 -2.47 -12.03
CA TYR A 79 2.96 -1.98 -13.42
C TYR A 79 3.31 -0.50 -13.55
N ILE A 80 2.93 0.33 -12.56
CA ILE A 80 3.38 1.73 -12.49
C ILE A 80 4.90 1.76 -12.36
N VAL A 81 5.46 1.06 -11.38
CA VAL A 81 6.90 1.07 -11.12
C VAL A 81 7.67 0.56 -12.35
N SER A 82 7.24 -0.51 -13.01
CA SER A 82 7.96 -1.04 -14.17
C SER A 82 7.89 -0.13 -15.41
N VAL A 83 6.75 0.50 -15.68
CA VAL A 83 6.53 1.26 -16.92
C VAL A 83 6.95 2.73 -16.81
N PHE A 84 6.71 3.39 -15.68
CA PHE A 84 7.08 4.80 -15.51
C PHE A 84 8.57 5.00 -15.30
N MET A 85 9.30 3.93 -14.99
CA MET A 85 10.71 3.99 -14.70
C MET A 85 11.61 3.51 -15.84
N HIS A 86 11.06 3.29 -17.05
CA HIS A 86 11.88 2.93 -18.21
C HIS A 86 12.80 1.71 -17.93
N LEU A 87 12.34 0.81 -17.06
CA LEU A 87 13.09 -0.32 -16.51
C LEU A 87 13.14 -1.52 -17.48
N GLY A 88 13.08 -1.30 -18.79
CA GLY A 88 12.95 -2.39 -19.77
C GLY A 88 14.26 -2.75 -20.48
N ASP A 89 15.04 -1.75 -20.86
CA ASP A 89 16.23 -1.95 -21.71
C ASP A 89 17.53 -1.40 -21.06
N GLU A 90 17.44 -0.57 -20.01
CA GLU A 90 18.58 0.10 -19.33
C GLU A 90 18.66 -0.24 -17.81
N ILE A 91 18.11 -1.39 -17.46
CA ILE A 91 17.42 -1.67 -16.19
C ILE A 91 18.32 -1.75 -14.95
N ARG A 92 19.55 -2.24 -15.08
CA ARG A 92 20.27 -2.77 -13.92
C ARG A 92 20.66 -1.69 -12.91
N ASN A 93 21.06 -0.51 -13.38
CA ASN A 93 21.43 0.60 -12.50
C ASN A 93 20.20 1.32 -11.93
N MET A 94 19.13 1.48 -12.72
CA MET A 94 17.96 2.24 -12.30
C MET A 94 17.06 1.45 -11.35
N ILE A 95 16.98 0.12 -11.48
CA ILE A 95 16.24 -0.73 -10.51
C ILE A 95 16.84 -0.56 -9.11
N MET A 96 18.17 -0.50 -8.98
CA MET A 96 18.84 -0.38 -7.68
C MET A 96 18.44 0.91 -6.94
N THR A 97 18.32 2.03 -7.65
CA THR A 97 17.93 3.31 -7.03
C THR A 97 16.48 3.37 -6.59
N ILE A 98 15.62 2.48 -7.08
CA ILE A 98 14.19 2.42 -6.76
C ILE A 98 13.92 1.34 -5.71
N VAL A 99 14.53 0.17 -5.88
CA VAL A 99 14.38 -0.98 -5.00
C VAL A 99 14.99 -0.69 -3.63
N VAL A 100 16.11 0.03 -3.55
CA VAL A 100 16.74 0.37 -2.25
C VAL A 100 15.81 1.22 -1.37
N PRO A 101 15.24 2.35 -1.83
CA PRO A 101 14.24 3.10 -1.07
C PRO A 101 13.00 2.26 -0.72
N LEU A 102 12.49 1.44 -1.64
CA LEU A 102 11.32 0.59 -1.38
C LEU A 102 11.60 -0.48 -0.32
N MET A 103 12.78 -1.12 -0.35
CA MET A 103 13.21 -2.09 0.65
C MET A 103 13.39 -1.44 2.01
N LEU A 104 13.97 -0.24 2.08
CA LEU A 104 14.05 0.52 3.33
C LEU A 104 12.67 0.89 3.87
N PHE A 105 11.71 1.23 3.00
CA PHE A 105 10.34 1.54 3.41
C PHE A 105 9.63 0.30 4.00
N ILE A 106 9.72 -0.85 3.34
CA ILE A 106 9.14 -2.10 3.85
C ILE A 106 9.81 -2.53 5.16
N TRP A 107 11.13 -2.42 5.23
CA TRP A 107 11.90 -2.70 6.44
C TRP A 107 11.52 -1.77 7.59
N PHE A 108 11.33 -0.47 7.30
CA PHE A 108 10.87 0.52 8.27
C PHE A 108 9.49 0.14 8.82
N ILE A 109 8.52 -0.18 7.97
CA ILE A 109 7.19 -0.65 8.44
C ILE A 109 7.33 -1.88 9.35
N ALA A 110 8.15 -2.86 8.96
CA ALA A 110 8.37 -4.05 9.77
C ALA A 110 9.02 -3.73 11.13
N ALA A 111 10.03 -2.86 11.16
CA ALA A 111 10.66 -2.40 12.39
C ALA A 111 9.67 -1.69 13.32
N PHE A 112 8.81 -0.81 12.78
CA PHE A 112 7.77 -0.13 13.54
C PHE A 112 6.70 -1.08 14.09
N ILE A 113 6.33 -2.14 13.37
CA ILE A 113 5.38 -3.15 13.87
C ILE A 113 6.01 -3.93 15.02
N ILE A 114 7.26 -4.36 14.88
CA ILE A 114 7.98 -5.13 15.91
C ILE A 114 8.19 -4.27 17.15
N ASP A 115 8.70 -3.05 17.00
CA ASP A 115 8.96 -2.13 18.10
C ASP A 115 7.66 -1.63 18.72
N GLY A 116 6.63 -1.37 17.92
CA GLY A 116 5.29 -1.04 18.41
C GLY A 116 4.64 -2.17 19.21
N ASN A 117 4.82 -3.43 18.79
CA ASN A 117 4.34 -4.59 19.55
C ASN A 117 5.12 -4.77 20.85
N SER A 118 6.44 -4.55 20.83
CA SER A 118 7.30 -4.54 22.02
C SER A 118 6.86 -3.47 23.01
N TYR A 119 6.66 -2.24 22.53
CA TYR A 119 6.17 -1.10 23.32
C TYR A 119 4.81 -1.37 23.96
N LYS A 120 3.89 -1.99 23.21
CA LYS A 120 2.58 -2.40 23.73
C LYS A 120 2.70 -3.48 24.81
N ASN A 121 3.57 -4.47 24.62
CA ASN A 121 3.78 -5.54 25.59
C ASN A 121 4.36 -5.00 26.90
N LEU A 122 5.40 -4.16 26.83
CA LEU A 122 6.04 -3.54 28.00
C LEU A 122 5.05 -2.66 28.78
N ARG A 123 4.25 -1.84 28.10
CA ARG A 123 3.21 -1.02 28.78
C ARG A 123 2.15 -1.85 29.49
N ASN A 124 1.81 -3.02 28.97
CA ASN A 124 0.82 -3.91 29.57
C ASN A 124 1.39 -4.70 30.76
N GLU A 125 2.73 -4.83 30.83
CA GLU A 125 3.44 -5.54 31.91
C GLU A 125 3.80 -4.61 33.08
N PHE A 126 4.20 -3.36 32.81
CA PHE A 126 4.67 -2.42 33.84
C PHE A 126 3.60 -1.45 34.37
N ASP A 127 2.43 -1.34 33.73
CA ASP A 127 1.32 -0.50 34.20
C ASP A 127 -0.01 -1.31 34.30
N PRO A 128 -0.29 -1.91 35.47
CA PRO A 128 -1.52 -2.69 35.68
C PRO A 128 -2.80 -1.83 35.64
N HIS A 129 -2.73 -0.52 35.89
CA HIS A 129 -3.89 0.38 35.78
C HIS A 129 -4.29 0.63 34.32
N PHE A 130 -3.33 0.65 33.40
CA PHE A 130 -3.60 0.76 31.96
C PHE A 130 -4.21 -0.53 31.38
N LYS A 131 -3.82 -1.70 31.92
CA LYS A 131 -4.36 -3.02 31.55
C LYS A 131 -5.84 -3.18 31.91
N GLU A 132 -6.26 -2.71 33.07
CA GLU A 132 -7.68 -2.76 33.49
C GLU A 132 -8.59 -1.81 32.69
N SER A 133 -8.06 -0.71 32.16
CA SER A 133 -8.83 0.29 31.38
C SER A 133 -9.01 -0.10 29.90
N THR A 134 -8.05 -0.84 29.34
CA THR A 134 -8.05 -1.21 27.90
C THR A 134 -8.61 -2.61 27.62
N MET A 135 -8.73 -3.46 28.64
CA MET A 135 -9.44 -4.73 28.53
C MET A 135 -10.95 -4.49 28.64
N PRO A 136 -11.80 -5.06 27.76
CA PRO A 136 -13.23 -4.97 27.93
C PRO A 136 -13.60 -5.63 29.26
N LYS A 137 -14.22 -4.87 30.17
CA LYS A 137 -14.80 -5.40 31.41
C LYS A 137 -15.66 -6.61 31.04
N LYS A 138 -15.25 -7.80 31.47
CA LYS A 138 -15.98 -9.05 31.27
C LYS A 138 -17.30 -8.89 32.05
N HIS A 139 -18.36 -8.47 31.36
CA HIS A 139 -19.70 -8.39 31.93
C HIS A 139 -20.26 -9.82 31.93
N GLY A 140 -20.47 -10.39 33.11
CA GLY A 140 -21.17 -11.67 33.29
C GLY A 140 -20.29 -12.82 33.77
N GLU A 141 -19.83 -12.75 35.01
CA GLU A 141 -19.83 -13.95 35.86
C GLU A 141 -20.79 -13.64 37.02
N GLU A 142 -22.02 -14.09 36.82
CA GLU A 142 -23.09 -14.10 37.79
C GLU A 142 -22.65 -14.94 38.99
N HIS A 143 -22.57 -14.29 40.16
CA HIS A 143 -22.25 -14.93 41.42
C HIS A 143 -23.46 -15.77 41.83
N THR A 144 -23.53 -17.04 41.42
CA THR A 144 -24.47 -18.00 41.98
C THR A 144 -24.02 -18.32 43.42
N PRO A 145 -24.81 -17.99 44.46
CA PRO A 145 -24.48 -18.40 45.81
C PRO A 145 -24.64 -19.92 45.92
N ALA A 146 -23.62 -20.59 46.46
CA ALA A 146 -23.67 -22.02 46.75
C ALA A 146 -24.80 -22.34 47.75
N PRO A 147 -25.53 -23.46 47.60
CA PRO A 147 -26.59 -23.83 48.53
C PRO A 147 -25.99 -24.29 49.87
N GLU A 148 -26.49 -23.74 50.98
CA GLU A 148 -26.19 -24.22 52.33
C GLU A 148 -26.64 -25.68 52.50
N PRO A 149 -25.81 -26.58 53.06
CA PRO A 149 -26.27 -27.89 53.47
C PRO A 149 -26.99 -27.75 54.83
N GLY A 150 -28.30 -27.97 54.79
CA GLY A 150 -29.16 -27.99 55.96
C GLY A 150 -28.77 -29.06 56.98
N LYS A 151 -28.97 -28.70 58.25
CA LYS A 151 -28.90 -29.52 59.44
C LYS A 151 -29.73 -30.80 59.33
N GLN A 152 -29.16 -31.93 59.73
CA GLN A 152 -29.80 -32.99 60.52
C GLN A 152 -28.73 -33.61 61.42
#